data_AF-A0A6A1QB90-F1
#
_entry.id   AF-A0A6A1QB90-F1
#
_cell.length_a   1.000
_cell.length_b   1.000
_cell.length_c   1.000
_cell.angle_alpha   90.00
_cell.angle_beta   90.00
_cell.angle_gamma   90.00
#
_symmetry.space_group_name_H-M   'P 1'
#
loop_
_entity.id
_entity.type
_entity.pdbx_description
1 polymer ?
#
loop_
_entity_poly.entity_id
_entity_poly.type
_entity_poly.pdbx_seq_one_letter_code
_entity_poly.pdbx_strand_id
1 'polypeptide(L)'
;MNYGFFLLKLSPKQWQIQQAMKRVSKNKENVNVMLPSIMTKLSTRRREGNMEESRRISFSEDSSLGRGGQGNTGALALHSQKQSQNSKTAQDDHSHPRAKEIILIKVRRAESISSEDSLEFFLNDDMDYDLEPELYFKEPEELLQVLTELEEQNLTLVQYSQDVDENLEDVNKREKLIQDKINTNIEFLLEHKEMLKANCVREEEKAAELELRSRLFSFGEFNSDAQEKLIDSLSKKINQVYKVCIGDAEVGSLNPVQKLVKVESRLVELSDLIESIPKENMEAIERMKQKERRQKLREEKVKEKQKHQEERLKAALERAVAQPKKKLGRRLIYHSKPPSGNKRELLLVKDTRIKSLQEEYFFT
;
A
#
# COMPACT_ATOMS: atom_id res chain seq x y z
N MET A 1 52.83 62.52 -41.99
CA MET A 1 51.50 62.72 -41.36
C MET A 1 51.57 63.98 -40.53
N ASN A 2 50.72 64.96 -40.82
CA ASN A 2 50.66 66.20 -40.07
C ASN A 2 49.96 65.94 -38.72
N TYR A 3 50.68 66.13 -37.61
CA TYR A 3 50.21 65.85 -36.24
C TYR A 3 48.87 66.56 -35.91
N GLY A 4 48.66 67.77 -36.42
CA GLY A 4 47.40 68.50 -36.26
C GLY A 4 46.18 67.79 -36.87
N PHE A 5 46.33 67.08 -37.99
CA PHE A 5 45.23 66.31 -38.59
C PHE A 5 44.88 65.06 -37.79
N PHE A 6 45.87 64.45 -37.13
CA PHE A 6 45.65 63.33 -36.22
C PHE A 6 44.84 63.78 -34.98
N LEU A 7 45.21 64.90 -34.37
CA LEU A 7 44.46 65.49 -33.25
C LEU A 7 43.05 65.93 -33.65
N LEU A 8 42.87 66.43 -34.88
CA LEU A 8 41.56 66.76 -35.42
C LEU A 8 40.65 65.53 -35.50
N LYS A 9 41.18 64.36 -35.92
CA LYS A 9 40.43 63.09 -35.95
C LYS A 9 40.03 62.60 -34.56
N LEU A 10 40.87 62.84 -33.54
CA LEU A 10 40.61 62.47 -32.14
C LEU A 10 39.72 63.46 -31.38
N SER A 11 39.48 64.65 -31.94
CA SER A 11 38.62 65.66 -31.33
C SER A 11 37.16 65.18 -31.27
N PRO A 12 36.33 65.63 -30.30
CA PRO A 12 34.93 65.24 -30.24
C PRO A 12 34.17 65.51 -31.54
N LYS A 13 33.35 64.54 -32.01
CA LYS A 13 32.59 64.65 -33.28
C LYS A 13 31.75 65.92 -33.37
N GLN A 14 31.11 66.31 -32.28
CA GLN A 14 30.30 67.55 -32.21
C GLN A 14 31.15 68.80 -32.47
N TRP A 15 32.38 68.83 -31.97
CA TRP A 15 33.30 69.94 -32.19
C TRP A 15 33.85 69.94 -33.63
N GLN A 16 34.18 68.78 -34.19
CA GLN A 16 34.59 68.66 -35.59
C GLN A 16 33.52 69.21 -36.56
N ILE A 17 32.25 68.88 -36.32
CA ILE A 17 31.11 69.37 -37.11
C ILE A 17 30.97 70.90 -36.99
N GLN A 18 31.10 71.46 -35.77
CA GLN A 18 31.06 72.91 -35.57
C GLN A 18 32.19 73.63 -36.31
N GLN A 19 33.40 73.06 -36.32
CA GLN A 19 34.53 73.63 -37.05
C GLN A 19 34.33 73.55 -38.57
N ALA A 20 33.79 72.45 -39.08
CA ALA A 20 33.43 72.33 -40.50
C ALA A 20 32.37 73.37 -40.89
N MET A 21 31.32 73.54 -40.09
CA MET A 21 30.30 74.58 -40.31
C MET A 21 30.88 76.00 -40.25
N LYS A 22 31.78 76.27 -39.31
CA LYS A 22 32.49 77.56 -39.19
C LYS A 22 33.36 77.84 -40.41
N ARG A 23 34.04 76.82 -40.96
CA ARG A 23 34.82 76.94 -42.21
C ARG A 23 33.94 77.21 -43.43
N VAL A 24 32.82 76.50 -43.57
CA VAL A 24 31.86 76.71 -44.67
C VAL A 24 31.23 78.11 -44.59
N SER A 25 30.87 78.58 -43.39
CA SER A 25 30.36 79.94 -43.18
C SER A 25 31.41 81.02 -43.48
N LYS A 26 32.66 80.84 -43.04
CA LYS A 26 33.77 81.76 -43.42
C LYS A 26 34.01 81.81 -44.92
N ASN A 27 33.95 80.67 -45.61
CA ASN A 27 34.06 80.63 -47.08
C ASN A 27 32.87 81.34 -47.75
N LYS A 28 31.66 81.23 -47.18
CA LYS A 28 30.47 81.91 -47.69
C LYS A 28 30.51 83.43 -47.45
N GLU A 29 31.07 83.88 -46.32
CA GLU A 29 31.33 85.29 -46.05
C GLU A 29 32.39 85.87 -46.99
N ASN A 30 33.48 85.14 -47.26
CA ASN A 30 34.49 85.54 -48.25
C ASN A 30 33.91 85.65 -49.68
N VAL A 31 32.98 84.78 -50.06
CA VAL A 31 32.28 84.87 -51.36
C VAL A 31 31.27 86.03 -51.38
N ASN A 32 30.69 86.41 -50.23
CA ASN A 32 29.72 87.50 -50.13
C ASN A 32 30.34 88.90 -50.16
N VAL A 33 31.68 89.02 -50.13
CA VAL A 33 32.41 90.28 -50.35
C VAL A 33 32.54 90.61 -51.86
N MET A 34 32.22 89.68 -52.77
CA MET A 34 32.43 89.85 -54.21
C MET A 34 31.21 90.21 -55.08
N LEU A 35 30.02 90.51 -54.52
CA LEU A 35 28.86 90.94 -55.33
C LEU A 35 27.93 91.95 -54.61
N PRO A 36 27.59 93.13 -55.19
CA PRO A 36 26.64 94.07 -54.61
C PRO A 36 25.15 93.73 -54.87
N SER A 37 24.33 94.13 -53.91
CA SER A 37 22.86 94.01 -53.86
C SER A 37 22.11 94.89 -54.88
N ILE A 38 21.07 94.35 -55.52
CA ILE A 38 20.01 95.14 -56.20
C ILE A 38 18.63 94.54 -55.88
N MET A 39 17.77 95.36 -55.28
CA MET A 39 16.33 95.14 -55.06
C MET A 39 15.48 95.80 -56.16
N THR A 40 14.35 95.20 -56.57
CA THR A 40 12.98 95.75 -56.80
C THR A 40 12.17 94.89 -57.81
N LYS A 41 11.10 94.16 -57.40
CA LYS A 41 9.64 94.45 -57.31
C LYS A 41 8.79 94.26 -58.59
N LEU A 42 7.87 93.26 -58.60
CA LEU A 42 6.43 93.23 -59.02
C LEU A 42 5.98 91.74 -59.08
N SER A 43 4.77 91.25 -58.82
CA SER A 43 3.44 91.82 -58.54
C SER A 43 2.58 90.78 -57.79
N THR A 44 1.53 91.31 -57.17
CA THR A 44 0.46 90.69 -56.37
C THR A 44 -0.50 89.74 -57.12
N ARG A 45 -1.00 88.69 -56.44
CA ARG A 45 -2.43 88.33 -56.51
C ARG A 45 -2.93 87.70 -55.21
N ARG A 46 -3.97 88.31 -54.64
CA ARG A 46 -4.72 87.93 -53.44
C ARG A 46 -5.51 86.64 -53.63
N ARG A 47 -5.67 85.86 -52.56
CA ARG A 47 -6.97 85.29 -52.17
C ARG A 47 -7.05 85.18 -50.65
N GLU A 48 -8.18 85.66 -50.13
CA GLU A 48 -8.57 85.84 -48.73
C GLU A 48 -8.87 84.51 -48.02
N GLY A 49 -8.79 84.54 -46.68
CA GLY A 49 -9.33 83.50 -45.79
C GLY A 49 -8.74 83.53 -44.37
N ASN A 50 -9.27 84.44 -43.53
CA ASN A 50 -9.04 84.67 -42.09
C ASN A 50 -9.16 83.38 -41.23
N MET A 51 -8.27 83.07 -40.28
CA MET A 51 -8.25 83.44 -38.82
C MET A 51 -9.65 83.36 -38.16
N GLU A 52 -9.90 82.69 -37.03
CA GLU A 52 -9.28 82.75 -35.69
C GLU A 52 -9.95 81.64 -34.84
N GLU A 53 -9.21 80.78 -34.15
CA GLU A 53 -8.92 80.82 -32.70
C GLU A 53 -10.11 80.72 -31.72
N SER A 54 -9.97 79.75 -30.79
CA SER A 54 -10.06 79.91 -29.32
C SER A 54 -11.09 79.06 -28.57
N ARG A 55 -10.63 78.58 -27.39
CA ARG A 55 -11.37 78.06 -26.21
C ARG A 55 -11.88 76.61 -26.28
N ARG A 56 -11.90 75.77 -25.23
CA ARG A 56 -11.62 75.82 -23.77
C ARG A 56 -11.97 74.40 -23.23
N ILE A 57 -11.25 73.80 -22.28
CA ILE A 57 -11.62 73.46 -20.86
C ILE A 57 -11.06 72.04 -20.62
N SER A 58 -10.07 71.78 -19.77
CA SER A 58 -9.96 71.78 -18.29
C SER A 58 -10.12 70.41 -17.63
N PHE A 59 -9.14 70.08 -16.77
CA PHE A 59 -9.23 69.36 -15.47
C PHE A 59 -9.62 67.87 -15.49
N SER A 60 -9.10 67.00 -14.60
CA SER A 60 -8.03 67.01 -13.60
C SER A 60 -7.91 65.56 -13.07
N GLU A 61 -6.77 65.30 -12.44
CA GLU A 61 -6.33 64.29 -11.45
C GLU A 61 -7.42 63.44 -10.75
N ASP A 62 -7.17 62.27 -10.16
CA ASP A 62 -6.03 61.90 -9.33
C ASP A 62 -5.98 60.38 -9.06
N SER A 63 -4.77 59.91 -8.85
CA SER A 63 -4.25 58.83 -8.00
C SER A 63 -5.20 57.86 -7.26
N SER A 64 -4.87 56.57 -7.26
CA SER A 64 -3.92 55.97 -6.30
C SER A 64 -4.11 54.44 -6.13
N LEU A 65 -2.93 53.81 -6.09
CA LEU A 65 -2.50 52.54 -5.50
C LEU A 65 -3.41 51.81 -4.49
N GLY A 66 -3.38 50.47 -4.52
CA GLY A 66 -3.77 49.65 -3.36
C GLY A 66 -3.71 48.13 -3.59
N ARG A 67 -2.76 47.47 -2.92
CA ARG A 67 -2.50 46.01 -2.88
C ARG A 67 -3.58 45.19 -2.16
N GLY A 68 -3.74 43.93 -2.60
CA GLY A 68 -3.61 42.73 -1.75
C GLY A 68 -4.87 42.03 -1.21
N GLY A 69 -4.87 40.68 -1.26
CA GLY A 69 -5.52 39.84 -0.24
C GLY A 69 -6.52 38.76 -0.70
N GLN A 70 -6.03 37.50 -0.77
CA GLN A 70 -6.65 36.19 -0.45
C GLN A 70 -8.18 35.96 -0.51
N GLY A 71 -8.58 34.80 -1.06
CA GLY A 71 -9.88 34.19 -0.78
C GLY A 71 -10.17 32.90 -1.56
N ASN A 72 -10.11 31.77 -0.85
CA ASN A 72 -10.36 30.39 -1.26
C ASN A 72 -11.87 30.06 -1.33
N THR A 73 -12.33 29.26 -2.30
CA THR A 73 -13.42 28.26 -2.13
C THR A 73 -13.40 27.24 -3.26
N GLY A 74 -13.45 25.95 -2.91
CA GLY A 74 -13.62 24.84 -3.84
C GLY A 74 -15.09 24.53 -4.13
N ALA A 75 -15.34 23.81 -5.23
CA ALA A 75 -16.52 22.97 -5.39
C ALA A 75 -16.25 21.86 -6.42
N LEU A 76 -16.67 20.67 -6.02
CA LEU A 76 -16.63 19.38 -6.71
C LEU A 76 -17.66 19.31 -7.85
N ALA A 77 -17.34 18.61 -8.94
CA ALA A 77 -18.34 17.88 -9.73
C ALA A 77 -17.68 16.78 -10.59
N LEU A 78 -18.00 15.54 -10.22
CA LEU A 78 -17.86 14.32 -11.03
C LEU A 78 -18.94 14.28 -12.13
N HIS A 79 -18.58 13.78 -13.32
CA HIS A 79 -19.34 12.86 -14.20
C HIS A 79 -18.49 12.65 -15.47
N SER A 80 -17.83 11.49 -15.65
CA SER A 80 -18.33 10.28 -16.32
C SER A 80 -18.85 10.52 -17.75
N GLN A 81 -18.19 9.94 -18.77
CA GLN A 81 -18.76 8.84 -19.58
C GLN A 81 -18.10 8.68 -20.98
N LYS A 82 -17.42 7.52 -21.12
CA LYS A 82 -17.31 6.59 -22.28
C LYS A 82 -16.72 6.99 -23.65
N GLN A 83 -15.77 6.11 -24.05
CA GLN A 83 -15.60 5.43 -25.35
C GLN A 83 -15.22 6.34 -26.54
N SER A 84 -14.48 5.93 -27.57
CA SER A 84 -14.24 4.63 -28.18
C SER A 84 -12.94 4.69 -28.99
N GLN A 85 -12.42 3.50 -29.28
CA GLN A 85 -11.30 3.18 -30.14
C GLN A 85 -11.39 3.79 -31.55
N ASN A 86 -10.25 4.10 -32.16
CA ASN A 86 -9.92 3.44 -33.43
C ASN A 86 -8.43 3.53 -33.78
N SER A 87 -7.94 2.38 -34.20
CA SER A 87 -6.65 2.12 -34.85
C SER A 87 -6.65 2.63 -36.30
N LYS A 88 -5.46 2.96 -36.81
CA LYS A 88 -4.90 2.35 -38.04
C LYS A 88 -3.49 2.87 -38.36
N THR A 89 -2.62 1.89 -38.46
CA THR A 89 -1.32 1.78 -39.14
C THR A 89 -1.36 2.19 -40.61
N ALA A 90 -0.27 2.78 -41.12
CA ALA A 90 0.54 2.23 -42.23
C ALA A 90 1.74 3.13 -42.57
N GLN A 91 2.86 2.48 -42.81
CA GLN A 91 4.15 2.97 -43.31
C GLN A 91 4.06 3.34 -44.80
N ASP A 92 4.83 4.30 -45.29
CA ASP A 92 6.04 4.00 -46.09
C ASP A 92 6.84 5.25 -46.51
N ASP A 93 8.14 5.02 -46.65
CA ASP A 93 9.21 5.96 -46.96
C ASP A 93 9.21 6.47 -48.42
N HIS A 94 9.65 7.71 -48.66
CA HIS A 94 10.94 7.99 -49.36
C HIS A 94 11.19 9.49 -49.64
N SER A 95 12.48 9.84 -49.47
CA SER A 95 13.25 10.92 -50.14
C SER A 95 13.02 12.41 -49.76
N HIS A 96 14.00 12.92 -49.02
CA HIS A 96 14.45 14.33 -48.94
C HIS A 96 14.95 14.85 -50.31
N PRO A 97 15.14 16.19 -50.56
CA PRO A 97 15.54 17.19 -49.55
C PRO A 97 14.97 18.64 -49.70
N ARG A 98 15.11 19.41 -48.60
CA ARG A 98 15.55 20.83 -48.57
C ARG A 98 14.60 21.92 -49.09
N ALA A 99 13.97 22.63 -48.15
CA ALA A 99 13.90 24.10 -48.11
C ALA A 99 13.44 24.57 -46.72
N LYS A 100 14.31 25.27 -45.99
CA LYS A 100 13.93 26.00 -44.78
C LYS A 100 13.35 27.33 -45.22
N GLU A 101 12.03 27.45 -45.12
CA GLU A 101 11.30 28.70 -45.31
C GLU A 101 11.55 29.60 -44.10
N ILE A 102 12.58 30.44 -44.21
CA ILE A 102 12.76 31.58 -43.30
C ILE A 102 11.79 32.66 -43.78
N ILE A 103 10.73 32.85 -43.01
CA ILE A 103 9.80 33.96 -43.13
C ILE A 103 10.60 35.26 -43.00
N LEU A 104 10.79 35.92 -44.14
CA LEU A 104 11.35 37.25 -44.26
C LEU A 104 10.35 38.26 -43.65
N ILE A 105 10.47 38.48 -42.34
CA ILE A 105 9.86 39.62 -41.68
C ILE A 105 10.50 40.88 -42.28
N LYS A 106 9.71 41.55 -43.11
CA LYS A 106 9.99 42.80 -43.78
C LYS A 106 10.04 43.92 -42.73
N VAL A 107 11.13 43.99 -41.96
CA VAL A 107 11.46 45.16 -41.15
C VAL A 107 11.80 46.27 -42.13
N ARG A 108 10.92 47.28 -42.20
CA ARG A 108 11.20 48.56 -42.82
C ARG A 108 12.48 49.10 -42.16
N ARG A 109 13.59 49.05 -42.89
CA ARG A 109 14.79 49.81 -42.58
C ARG A 109 14.38 51.28 -42.67
N ALA A 110 14.14 51.90 -41.51
CA ALA A 110 14.27 53.33 -41.42
C ALA A 110 15.69 53.64 -41.89
N GLU A 111 15.81 54.39 -42.98
CA GLU A 111 17.04 55.05 -43.36
C GLU A 111 17.37 56.04 -42.23
N SER A 112 18.00 55.52 -41.18
CA SER A 112 18.83 56.36 -40.32
C SER A 112 20.00 56.77 -41.18
N ILE A 113 19.99 58.06 -41.52
CA ILE A 113 21.07 58.80 -42.14
C ILE A 113 22.26 58.63 -41.19
N SER A 114 23.05 57.61 -41.50
CA SER A 114 24.28 57.25 -40.83
C SER A 114 25.25 58.40 -41.07
N SER A 115 25.35 59.27 -40.07
CA SER A 115 26.11 60.52 -40.06
C SER A 115 27.63 60.31 -39.98
N GLU A 116 28.09 59.06 -40.12
CA GLU A 116 29.49 58.70 -40.16
C GLU A 116 30.12 58.88 -41.56
N ASP A 117 29.34 58.86 -42.65
CA ASP A 117 29.86 58.93 -44.03
C ASP A 117 30.10 60.37 -44.52
N SER A 118 29.43 61.37 -43.93
CA SER A 118 29.59 62.78 -44.33
C SER A 118 30.85 63.45 -43.80
N LEU A 119 31.63 62.80 -42.94
CA LEU A 119 32.80 63.41 -42.27
C LEU A 119 34.14 62.95 -42.88
N GLU A 120 34.18 61.76 -43.47
CA GLU A 120 35.31 61.27 -44.29
C GLU A 120 35.52 62.14 -45.54
N PHE A 121 34.44 62.69 -46.13
CA PHE A 121 34.49 63.51 -47.34
C PHE A 121 35.25 64.85 -47.16
N PHE A 122 35.34 65.39 -45.93
CA PHE A 122 36.03 66.66 -45.67
C PHE A 122 37.52 66.51 -45.32
N LEU A 123 38.01 65.27 -45.21
CA LEU A 123 39.41 64.97 -44.90
C LEU A 123 40.18 64.40 -46.10
N ASN A 124 39.64 64.53 -47.31
CA ASN A 124 40.33 64.18 -48.55
C ASN A 124 41.36 65.26 -48.94
N ASP A 125 42.43 64.77 -49.56
CA ASP A 125 43.81 65.26 -49.73
C ASP A 125 44.02 66.59 -50.50
N ASP A 126 43.03 67.49 -50.55
CA ASP A 126 43.07 68.75 -51.33
C ASP A 126 42.93 70.00 -50.44
N MET A 127 43.59 70.00 -49.29
CA MET A 127 43.60 71.13 -48.36
C MET A 127 44.86 71.99 -48.56
N ASP A 128 44.64 73.27 -48.82
CA ASP A 128 45.68 74.31 -48.92
C ASP A 128 46.56 74.29 -47.65
N TYR A 129 47.85 73.96 -47.82
CA TYR A 129 48.78 73.61 -46.73
C TYR A 129 49.17 74.80 -45.82
N ASP A 130 48.68 76.01 -46.09
CA ASP A 130 49.12 77.26 -45.45
C ASP A 130 48.23 77.75 -44.27
N LEU A 131 47.11 77.08 -43.94
CA LEU A 131 46.29 77.42 -42.77
C LEU A 131 46.35 76.35 -41.68
N GLU A 132 47.02 76.67 -40.56
CA GLU A 132 47.11 75.78 -39.40
C GLU A 132 45.71 75.54 -38.80
N PRO A 133 45.24 74.28 -38.72
CA PRO A 133 43.90 73.98 -38.19
C PRO A 133 43.78 74.37 -36.71
N GLU A 134 42.72 75.10 -36.35
CA GLU A 134 42.32 75.29 -34.94
C GLU A 134 42.15 73.89 -34.31
N LEU A 135 42.90 73.60 -33.23
CA LEU A 135 42.90 72.30 -32.52
C LEU A 135 41.96 72.34 -31.31
N TYR A 136 41.34 71.20 -30.99
CA TYR A 136 40.49 71.07 -29.80
C TYR A 136 41.33 71.04 -28.52
N PHE A 137 42.39 70.23 -28.55
CA PHE A 137 43.35 70.09 -27.47
C PHE A 137 44.35 71.23 -27.51
N LYS A 138 44.47 71.99 -26.42
CA LYS A 138 45.34 73.17 -26.34
C LYS A 138 46.64 72.87 -25.62
N GLU A 139 46.57 72.06 -24.57
CA GLU A 139 47.72 71.53 -23.85
C GLU A 139 47.99 70.08 -24.28
N PRO A 140 49.25 69.68 -24.48
CA PRO A 140 49.59 68.32 -24.94
C PRO A 140 49.13 67.22 -23.96
N GLU A 141 48.89 67.55 -22.70
CA GLU A 141 48.42 66.64 -21.65
C GLU A 141 46.92 66.34 -21.72
N GLU A 142 46.09 67.21 -22.31
CA GLU A 142 44.63 67.08 -22.31
C GLU A 142 44.15 65.78 -22.97
N LEU A 143 44.76 65.42 -24.12
CA LEU A 143 44.43 64.16 -24.80
C LEU A 143 44.88 62.95 -24.00
N LEU A 144 46.06 63.03 -23.36
CA LEU A 144 46.57 61.95 -22.51
C LEU A 144 45.65 61.74 -21.31
N GLN A 145 45.16 62.82 -20.69
CA GLN A 145 44.23 62.74 -19.57
C GLN A 145 42.89 62.09 -19.98
N VAL A 146 42.34 62.45 -21.14
CA VAL A 146 41.11 61.82 -21.68
C VAL A 146 41.34 60.33 -21.95
N LEU A 147 42.49 59.95 -22.51
CA LEU A 147 42.82 58.55 -22.76
C LEU A 147 43.03 57.77 -21.46
N THR A 148 43.67 58.36 -20.45
CA THR A 148 43.84 57.75 -19.13
C THR A 148 42.50 57.59 -18.41
N GLU A 149 41.61 58.59 -18.46
CA GLU A 149 40.27 58.47 -17.89
C GLU A 149 39.44 57.38 -18.61
N LEU A 150 39.54 57.30 -19.94
CA LEU A 150 38.92 56.21 -20.71
C LEU A 150 39.50 54.84 -20.38
N GLU A 151 40.82 54.75 -20.13
CA GLU A 151 41.47 53.51 -19.68
C GLU A 151 40.96 53.10 -18.31
N GLU A 152 40.85 54.02 -17.36
CA GLU A 152 40.30 53.78 -16.02
C GLU A 152 38.82 53.36 -16.07
N GLN A 153 38.02 54.02 -16.91
CA GLN A 153 36.61 53.65 -17.13
C GLN A 153 36.48 52.26 -17.75
N ASN A 154 37.29 51.94 -18.75
CA ASN A 154 37.30 50.62 -19.37
C ASN A 154 37.73 49.54 -18.37
N LEU A 155 38.74 49.81 -17.53
CA LEU A 155 39.17 48.88 -16.49
C LEU A 155 38.06 48.65 -15.46
N THR A 156 37.36 49.71 -15.05
CA THR A 156 36.21 49.63 -14.15
C THR A 156 35.07 48.82 -14.77
N LEU A 157 34.79 49.00 -16.06
CA LEU A 157 33.78 48.24 -16.78
C LEU A 157 34.13 46.75 -16.87
N VAL A 158 35.42 46.44 -17.14
CA VAL A 158 35.91 45.06 -17.15
C VAL A 158 35.72 44.42 -15.77
N GLN A 159 36.10 45.11 -14.70
CA GLN A 159 35.91 44.60 -13.34
C GLN A 159 34.42 44.38 -13.03
N TYR A 160 33.56 45.35 -13.36
CA TYR A 160 32.12 45.20 -13.17
C TYR A 160 31.55 44.01 -13.95
N SER A 161 31.98 43.80 -15.19
CA SER A 161 31.55 42.65 -15.99
C SER A 161 31.97 41.32 -15.36
N GLN A 162 33.18 41.24 -14.81
CA GLN A 162 33.68 40.06 -14.09
C GLN A 162 32.88 39.80 -12.82
N ASP A 163 32.63 40.82 -12.00
CA ASP A 163 31.82 40.70 -10.78
C ASP A 163 30.39 40.22 -11.09
N VAL A 164 29.80 40.72 -12.17
CA VAL A 164 28.47 40.28 -12.64
C VAL A 164 28.49 38.84 -13.14
N ASP A 165 29.53 38.44 -13.89
CA ASP A 165 29.69 37.08 -14.39
C ASP A 165 29.89 36.08 -13.24
N GLU A 166 30.71 36.41 -12.23
CA GLU A 166 30.89 35.59 -11.03
C GLU A 166 29.56 35.42 -10.26
N ASN A 167 28.82 36.53 -10.06
CA ASN A 167 27.53 36.47 -9.40
C ASN A 167 26.51 35.65 -10.20
N LEU A 168 26.54 35.73 -11.53
CA LEU A 168 25.70 34.91 -12.40
C LEU A 168 26.05 33.42 -12.28
N GLU A 169 27.34 33.08 -12.23
CA GLU A 169 27.79 31.71 -12.01
C GLU A 169 27.29 31.16 -10.66
N ASP A 170 27.35 31.99 -9.62
CA ASP A 170 26.84 31.69 -8.28
C ASP A 170 25.32 31.44 -8.26
N VAL A 171 24.55 32.29 -8.96
CA VAL A 171 23.11 32.10 -9.12
C VAL A 171 22.83 30.81 -9.87
N ASN A 172 23.55 30.53 -10.96
CA ASN A 172 23.37 29.33 -11.76
C ASN A 172 23.72 28.05 -10.97
N LYS A 173 24.76 28.09 -10.12
CA LYS A 173 25.09 26.99 -9.19
C LYS A 173 23.94 26.73 -8.21
N ARG A 174 23.38 27.78 -7.61
CA ARG A 174 22.22 27.66 -6.69
C ARG A 174 20.99 27.12 -7.41
N GLU A 175 20.72 27.60 -8.63
CA GLU A 175 19.62 27.11 -9.46
C GLU A 175 19.79 25.61 -9.73
N LYS A 176 20.98 25.17 -10.14
CA LYS A 176 21.25 23.76 -10.40
C LYS A 176 21.03 22.90 -9.16
N LEU A 177 21.52 23.32 -8.00
CA LEU A 177 21.28 22.60 -6.74
C LEU A 177 19.79 22.50 -6.40
N ILE A 178 19.02 23.55 -6.65
CA ILE A 178 17.57 23.55 -6.45
C ILE A 178 16.89 22.60 -7.44
N GLN A 179 17.27 22.63 -8.73
CA GLN A 179 16.73 21.73 -9.75
C GLN A 179 17.04 20.26 -9.41
N ASP A 180 18.28 19.95 -9.02
CA ASP A 180 18.67 18.59 -8.61
C ASP A 180 17.86 18.13 -7.39
N LYS A 181 17.65 19.01 -6.40
CA LYS A 181 16.81 18.71 -5.23
C LYS A 181 15.34 18.51 -5.59
N ILE A 182 14.82 19.26 -6.55
CA ILE A 182 13.45 19.07 -7.05
C ILE A 182 13.35 17.74 -7.80
N ASN A 183 14.31 17.41 -8.65
CA ASN A 183 14.33 16.16 -9.42
C ASN A 183 14.39 14.93 -8.50
N THR A 184 15.27 14.94 -7.49
CA THR A 184 15.33 13.85 -6.49
C THR A 184 14.01 13.70 -5.70
N ASN A 185 13.34 14.80 -5.35
CA ASN A 185 12.03 14.75 -4.71
C ASN A 185 10.96 14.19 -5.66
N ILE A 186 10.98 14.55 -6.95
CA ILE A 186 10.07 14.00 -7.96
C ILE A 186 10.26 12.48 -8.08
N GLU A 187 11.51 12.02 -8.19
CA GLU A 187 11.84 10.59 -8.25
C GLU A 187 11.32 9.85 -7.02
N PHE A 188 11.58 10.38 -5.82
CA PHE A 188 11.08 9.81 -4.57
C PHE A 188 9.54 9.72 -4.54
N LEU A 189 8.84 10.77 -4.96
CA LEU A 189 7.39 10.78 -5.00
C LEU A 189 6.83 9.78 -6.03
N LEU A 190 7.50 9.61 -7.17
CA LEU A 190 7.12 8.62 -8.18
C LEU A 190 7.31 7.20 -7.65
N GLU A 191 8.45 6.91 -7.01
CA GLU A 191 8.70 5.60 -6.39
C GLU A 191 7.67 5.30 -5.30
N HIS A 192 7.40 6.27 -4.41
CA HIS A 192 6.41 6.11 -3.35
C HIS A 192 5.00 5.92 -3.91
N LYS A 193 4.64 6.61 -5.00
CA LYS A 193 3.37 6.41 -5.70
C LYS A 193 3.24 4.99 -6.24
N GLU A 194 4.27 4.46 -6.89
CA GLU A 194 4.23 3.09 -7.42
C GLU A 194 4.20 2.04 -6.30
N MET A 195 4.93 2.26 -5.21
CA MET A 195 4.84 1.43 -4.00
C MET A 195 3.41 1.42 -3.44
N LEU A 196 2.77 2.59 -3.33
CA LEU A 196 1.43 2.71 -2.76
C LEU A 196 0.37 2.04 -3.65
N LYS A 197 0.51 2.14 -4.98
CA LYS A 197 -0.32 1.40 -5.93
C LYS A 197 -0.17 -0.10 -5.78
N ALA A 198 1.07 -0.60 -5.67
CA ALA A 198 1.31 -2.02 -5.44
C ALA A 198 0.70 -2.51 -4.12
N ASN A 199 0.75 -1.69 -3.07
CA ASN A 199 0.09 -1.97 -1.80
C ASN A 199 -1.44 -2.01 -1.94
N CYS A 200 -2.04 -1.08 -2.70
CA CYS A 200 -3.47 -1.06 -2.98
C CYS A 200 -3.92 -2.35 -3.65
N VAL A 201 -3.21 -2.77 -4.71
CA VAL A 201 -3.51 -4.03 -5.42
C VAL A 201 -3.43 -5.24 -4.47
N ARG A 202 -2.38 -5.33 -3.65
CA ARG A 202 -2.25 -6.43 -2.67
C ARG A 202 -3.37 -6.44 -1.64
N GLU A 203 -3.77 -5.27 -1.15
CA GLU A 203 -4.86 -5.18 -0.18
C GLU A 203 -6.22 -5.48 -0.82
N GLU A 204 -6.44 -5.07 -2.07
CA GLU A 204 -7.62 -5.43 -2.87
C GLU A 204 -7.71 -6.94 -3.12
N GLU A 205 -6.59 -7.59 -3.49
CA GLU A 205 -6.52 -9.05 -3.64
C GLU A 205 -6.85 -9.77 -2.33
N LYS A 206 -6.28 -9.30 -1.21
CA LYS A 206 -6.56 -9.84 0.13
C LYS A 206 -8.01 -9.61 0.56
N ALA A 207 -8.59 -8.46 0.24
CA ALA A 207 -9.99 -8.17 0.50
C ALA A 207 -10.90 -9.11 -0.31
N ALA A 208 -10.60 -9.33 -1.59
CA ALA A 208 -11.32 -10.26 -2.44
C ALA A 208 -11.19 -11.73 -1.95
N GLU A 209 -10.00 -12.13 -1.50
CA GLU A 209 -9.77 -13.45 -0.89
C GLU A 209 -10.60 -13.63 0.39
N LEU A 210 -10.62 -12.62 1.26
CA LEU A 210 -11.41 -12.65 2.49
C LEU A 210 -12.92 -12.65 2.20
N GLU A 211 -13.38 -11.91 1.20
CA GLU A 211 -14.76 -11.94 0.74
C GLU A 211 -15.13 -13.33 0.23
N LEU A 212 -14.29 -13.93 -0.62
CA LEU A 212 -14.48 -15.30 -1.10
C LEU A 212 -14.51 -16.29 0.06
N ARG A 213 -13.58 -16.19 1.00
CA ARG A 213 -13.54 -17.05 2.19
C ARG A 213 -14.79 -16.88 3.05
N SER A 214 -15.23 -15.64 3.27
CA SER A 214 -16.46 -15.32 3.97
C SER A 214 -17.65 -15.94 3.26
N ARG A 215 -17.76 -15.77 1.94
CA ARG A 215 -18.83 -16.34 1.12
C ARG A 215 -18.83 -17.86 1.15
N LEU A 216 -17.66 -18.51 1.06
CA LEU A 216 -17.51 -19.97 1.15
C LEU A 216 -17.90 -20.49 2.53
N PHE A 217 -17.50 -19.79 3.60
CA PHE A 217 -17.87 -20.15 4.97
C PHE A 217 -19.35 -19.85 5.26
N SER A 218 -19.93 -18.88 4.56
CA SER A 218 -21.36 -18.54 4.56
C SER A 218 -22.17 -19.38 3.56
N PHE A 219 -21.55 -20.25 2.76
CA PHE A 219 -22.22 -21.11 1.80
C PHE A 219 -22.71 -22.38 2.51
N GLY A 220 -23.74 -22.16 3.32
CA GLY A 220 -24.45 -23.12 4.14
C GLY A 220 -25.36 -22.32 5.06
N GLU A 221 -26.44 -22.92 5.57
CA GLU A 221 -27.12 -22.34 6.72
C GLU A 221 -26.11 -22.27 7.87
N PHE A 222 -25.39 -21.14 7.97
CA PHE A 222 -24.52 -20.85 9.09
C PHE A 222 -25.43 -20.58 10.28
N ASN A 223 -25.87 -21.67 10.89
CA ASN A 223 -26.58 -21.65 12.15
C ASN A 223 -25.55 -21.35 13.24
N SER A 224 -25.15 -20.08 13.35
CA SER A 224 -24.23 -19.57 14.37
C SER A 224 -24.61 -20.12 15.74
N ASP A 225 -25.90 -20.10 16.05
CA ASP A 225 -26.48 -20.63 17.28
C ASP A 225 -26.23 -22.13 17.47
N ALA A 226 -26.28 -22.93 16.40
CA ALA A 226 -26.02 -24.37 16.47
C ALA A 226 -24.53 -24.64 16.69
N GLN A 227 -23.65 -23.86 16.06
CA GLN A 227 -22.20 -23.96 16.25
C GLN A 227 -21.78 -23.50 17.66
N GLU A 228 -22.35 -22.41 18.17
CA GLU A 228 -22.09 -21.92 19.52
C GLU A 228 -22.57 -22.93 20.57
N LYS A 229 -23.78 -23.49 20.39
CA LYS A 229 -24.27 -24.60 21.22
C LYS A 229 -23.33 -25.82 21.18
N LEU A 230 -22.79 -26.15 20.02
CA LEU A 230 -21.83 -27.24 19.88
C LEU A 230 -20.53 -26.94 20.62
N ILE A 231 -19.95 -25.74 20.45
CA ILE A 231 -18.75 -25.29 21.15
C ILE A 231 -18.95 -25.33 22.66
N ASP A 232 -20.08 -24.85 23.17
CA ASP A 232 -20.43 -24.92 24.58
C ASP A 232 -20.55 -26.35 25.09
N SER A 233 -21.18 -27.23 24.30
CA SER A 233 -21.32 -28.65 24.64
C SER A 233 -19.95 -29.34 24.74
N LEU A 234 -19.05 -29.03 23.81
CA LEU A 234 -17.69 -29.56 23.77
C LEU A 234 -16.87 -29.00 24.93
N SER A 235 -16.95 -27.69 25.19
CA SER A 235 -16.30 -27.04 26.33
C SER A 235 -16.73 -27.66 27.66
N LYS A 236 -18.03 -27.90 27.85
CA LYS A 236 -18.58 -28.63 29.01
C LYS A 236 -18.00 -30.04 29.12
N LYS A 237 -17.93 -30.79 28.01
CA LYS A 237 -17.38 -32.14 28.00
C LYS A 237 -15.88 -32.17 28.30
N ILE A 238 -15.11 -31.23 27.75
CA ILE A 238 -13.68 -31.06 28.03
C ILE A 238 -13.46 -30.74 29.51
N ASN A 239 -14.27 -29.85 30.09
CA ASN A 239 -14.22 -29.55 31.52
C ASN A 239 -14.53 -30.79 32.38
N GLN A 240 -15.51 -31.59 31.98
CA GLN A 240 -15.85 -32.83 32.69
C GLN A 240 -14.69 -33.82 32.66
N VAL A 241 -14.08 -34.05 31.50
CA VAL A 241 -12.94 -34.98 31.36
C VAL A 241 -11.75 -34.47 32.16
N TYR A 242 -11.44 -33.17 32.08
CA TYR A 242 -10.36 -32.56 32.84
C TYR A 242 -10.55 -32.74 34.36
N LYS A 243 -11.77 -32.49 34.87
CA LYS A 243 -12.10 -32.70 36.29
C LYS A 243 -11.87 -34.14 36.75
N VAL A 244 -12.21 -35.12 35.91
CA VAL A 244 -12.05 -36.56 36.22
C VAL A 244 -10.57 -36.98 36.16
N CYS A 245 -9.82 -36.50 35.18
CA CYS A 245 -8.43 -36.92 34.95
C CYS A 245 -7.42 -36.22 35.87
N ILE A 246 -7.64 -34.94 36.20
CA ILE A 246 -6.66 -34.07 36.88
C ILE A 246 -7.22 -33.48 38.18
N GLY A 247 -8.48 -33.05 38.19
CA GLY A 247 -9.14 -32.41 39.34
C GLY A 247 -9.61 -30.97 39.07
N ASP A 248 -10.21 -30.32 40.07
CA ASP A 248 -10.94 -29.05 39.88
C ASP A 248 -10.09 -27.77 40.03
N ALA A 249 -8.80 -27.90 40.39
CA ALA A 249 -7.97 -26.77 40.81
C ALA A 249 -7.68 -25.72 39.71
N GLU A 250 -7.74 -26.09 38.42
CA GLU A 250 -7.36 -25.21 37.30
C GLU A 250 -8.38 -25.17 36.15
N VAL A 251 -9.63 -25.57 36.40
CA VAL A 251 -10.64 -25.63 35.33
C VAL A 251 -11.02 -24.25 34.79
N GLY A 252 -10.93 -23.20 35.62
CA GLY A 252 -11.33 -21.83 35.22
C GLY A 252 -10.27 -21.05 34.42
N SER A 253 -8.98 -21.36 34.58
CA SER A 253 -7.88 -20.57 34.00
C SER A 253 -7.40 -21.06 32.63
N LEU A 254 -7.73 -22.30 32.26
CA LEU A 254 -7.19 -22.96 31.06
C LEU A 254 -8.17 -22.92 29.89
N ASN A 255 -7.65 -22.62 28.70
CA ASN A 255 -8.33 -22.77 27.43
C ASN A 255 -8.68 -24.26 27.19
N PRO A 256 -9.83 -24.61 26.58
CA PRO A 256 -10.16 -25.97 26.15
C PRO A 256 -9.01 -26.77 25.53
N VAL A 257 -8.19 -26.15 24.66
CA VAL A 257 -7.02 -26.82 24.04
C VAL A 257 -5.96 -27.14 25.09
N GLN A 258 -5.66 -26.20 25.99
CA GLN A 258 -4.68 -26.41 27.07
C GLN A 258 -5.14 -27.51 28.04
N LYS A 259 -6.45 -27.59 28.32
CA LYS A 259 -7.03 -28.67 29.13
C LYS A 259 -6.80 -30.04 28.50
N LEU A 260 -7.01 -30.17 27.19
CA LEU A 260 -6.76 -31.42 26.47
C LEU A 260 -5.28 -31.82 26.51
N VAL A 261 -4.36 -30.88 26.33
CA VAL A 261 -2.91 -31.14 26.42
C VAL A 261 -2.52 -31.67 27.81
N LYS A 262 -3.07 -31.12 28.89
CA LYS A 262 -2.80 -31.63 30.25
C LYS A 262 -3.38 -33.03 30.46
N VAL A 263 -4.58 -33.30 29.93
CA VAL A 263 -5.18 -34.65 30.00
C VAL A 263 -4.32 -35.65 29.23
N GLU A 264 -3.83 -35.28 28.06
CA GLU A 264 -2.90 -36.10 27.27
C GLU A 264 -1.60 -36.37 28.04
N SER A 265 -0.97 -35.35 28.62
CA SER A 265 0.21 -35.53 29.48
C SER A 265 -0.05 -36.52 30.61
N ARG A 266 -1.20 -36.40 31.29
CA ARG A 266 -1.56 -37.31 32.37
C ARG A 266 -1.76 -38.75 31.90
N LEU A 267 -2.32 -38.94 30.70
CA LEU A 267 -2.48 -40.26 30.09
C LEU A 267 -1.13 -40.91 29.76
N VAL A 268 -0.17 -40.12 29.27
CA VAL A 268 1.20 -40.59 29.01
C VAL A 268 1.87 -41.01 30.32
N GLU A 269 1.85 -40.15 31.34
CA GLU A 269 2.40 -40.47 32.67
C GLU A 269 1.82 -41.77 33.27
N LEU A 270 0.50 -41.97 33.15
CA LEU A 270 -0.16 -43.18 33.65
C LEU A 270 0.24 -44.42 32.87
N SER A 271 0.42 -44.30 31.55
CA SER A 271 0.90 -45.39 30.70
C SER A 271 2.32 -45.79 31.09
N ASP A 272 3.22 -44.81 31.23
CA ASP A 272 4.61 -45.05 31.67
C ASP A 272 4.64 -45.71 33.06
N LEU A 273 3.78 -45.25 33.98
CA LEU A 273 3.68 -45.86 35.30
C LEU A 273 3.23 -47.32 35.22
N ILE A 274 2.26 -47.65 34.37
CA ILE A 274 1.78 -49.02 34.15
C ILE A 274 2.90 -49.90 33.56
N GLU A 275 3.67 -49.40 32.60
CA GLU A 275 4.79 -50.13 32.01
C GLU A 275 5.95 -50.34 33.00
N SER A 276 6.16 -49.39 33.91
CA SER A 276 7.18 -49.48 34.96
C SER A 276 6.86 -50.48 36.08
N ILE A 277 5.64 -51.03 36.13
CA ILE A 277 5.23 -51.97 37.18
C ILE A 277 6.07 -53.26 37.07
N PRO A 278 6.85 -53.62 38.10
CA PRO A 278 7.67 -54.83 38.07
C PRO A 278 6.81 -56.09 37.89
N LYS A 279 7.22 -56.96 36.97
CA LYS A 279 6.51 -58.21 36.67
C LYS A 279 6.44 -59.12 37.90
N GLU A 280 7.46 -59.08 38.74
CA GLU A 280 7.54 -59.85 40.00
C GLU A 280 6.42 -59.46 40.98
N ASN A 281 6.12 -58.16 41.07
CA ASN A 281 5.04 -57.65 41.92
C ASN A 281 3.68 -58.08 41.35
N MET A 282 3.52 -58.03 40.03
CA MET A 282 2.29 -58.47 39.37
C MET A 282 2.04 -59.97 39.59
N GLU A 283 3.06 -60.81 39.41
CA GLU A 283 2.98 -62.26 39.66
C GLU A 283 2.73 -62.58 41.15
N ALA A 284 3.32 -61.83 42.08
CA ALA A 284 3.08 -61.99 43.50
C ALA A 284 1.62 -61.68 43.87
N ILE A 285 1.07 -60.60 43.33
CA ILE A 285 -0.34 -60.22 43.50
C ILE A 285 -1.26 -61.27 42.87
N GLU A 286 -0.95 -61.77 41.67
CA GLU A 286 -1.73 -62.83 41.02
C GLU A 286 -1.72 -64.11 41.86
N ARG A 287 -0.55 -64.54 42.34
CA ARG A 287 -0.42 -65.70 43.24
C ARG A 287 -1.20 -65.50 44.54
N MET A 288 -1.17 -64.30 45.12
CA MET A 288 -1.92 -63.98 46.33
C MET A 288 -3.44 -64.04 46.08
N LYS A 289 -3.93 -63.42 45.01
CA LYS A 289 -5.35 -63.43 44.63
C LYS A 289 -5.85 -64.84 44.29
N GLN A 290 -5.00 -65.65 43.65
CA GLN A 290 -5.29 -67.04 43.34
C GLN A 290 -5.32 -67.91 44.61
N LYS A 291 -4.42 -67.65 45.57
CA LYS A 291 -4.45 -68.29 46.91
C LYS A 291 -5.70 -67.90 47.68
N GLU A 292 -6.07 -66.62 47.69
CA GLU A 292 -7.28 -66.10 48.31
C GLU A 292 -8.54 -66.77 47.74
N ARG A 293 -8.67 -66.84 46.41
CA ARG A 293 -9.79 -67.55 45.75
C ARG A 293 -9.87 -69.02 46.17
N ARG A 294 -8.74 -69.73 46.19
CA ARG A 294 -8.69 -71.13 46.64
C ARG A 294 -9.05 -71.27 48.11
N GLN A 295 -8.60 -70.35 48.94
CA GLN A 295 -8.88 -70.33 50.36
C GLN A 295 -10.37 -70.10 50.62
N LYS A 296 -10.98 -69.11 49.95
CA LYS A 296 -12.41 -68.83 50.02
C LYS A 296 -13.27 -70.04 49.64
N LEU A 297 -12.87 -70.78 48.59
CA LEU A 297 -13.56 -72.00 48.18
C LEU A 297 -13.45 -73.13 49.23
N ARG A 298 -12.29 -73.28 49.87
CA ARG A 298 -12.10 -74.28 50.94
C ARG A 298 -12.92 -73.93 52.17
N GLU A 299 -12.89 -72.67 52.58
CA GLU A 299 -13.66 -72.15 53.71
C GLU A 299 -15.15 -72.34 53.48
N GLU A 300 -15.65 -72.06 52.27
CA GLU A 300 -17.04 -72.29 51.90
C GLU A 300 -17.43 -73.78 51.98
N LYS A 301 -16.60 -74.69 51.44
CA LYS A 301 -16.84 -76.15 51.54
C LYS A 301 -16.80 -76.68 52.97
N VAL A 302 -15.86 -76.21 53.79
CA VAL A 302 -15.77 -76.60 55.20
C VAL A 302 -16.99 -76.10 55.97
N LYS A 303 -17.39 -74.85 55.73
CA LYS A 303 -18.57 -74.24 56.34
C LYS A 303 -19.86 -74.96 55.95
N GLU A 304 -19.98 -75.40 54.71
CA GLU A 304 -21.12 -76.20 54.25
C GLU A 304 -21.18 -77.57 54.95
N LYS A 305 -20.03 -78.27 55.06
CA LYS A 305 -19.95 -79.54 55.81
C LYS A 305 -20.25 -79.36 57.29
N GLN A 306 -19.76 -78.28 57.91
CA GLN A 306 -20.04 -77.94 59.31
C GLN A 306 -21.53 -77.69 59.51
N LYS A 307 -22.17 -76.86 58.66
CA LYS A 307 -23.62 -76.66 58.69
C LYS A 307 -24.40 -77.97 58.56
N HIS A 308 -24.01 -78.85 57.64
CA HIS A 308 -24.68 -80.13 57.48
C HIS A 308 -24.52 -81.05 58.70
N GLN A 309 -23.34 -81.06 59.33
CA GLN A 309 -23.11 -81.81 60.58
C GLN A 309 -23.90 -81.22 61.75
N GLU A 310 -23.90 -79.90 61.88
CA GLU A 310 -24.68 -79.17 62.88
C GLU A 310 -26.19 -79.43 62.71
N GLU A 311 -26.71 -79.40 61.48
CA GLU A 311 -28.11 -79.73 61.16
C GLU A 311 -28.44 -81.17 61.54
N ARG A 312 -27.56 -82.13 61.22
CA ARG A 312 -27.75 -83.55 61.61
C ARG A 312 -27.76 -83.72 63.12
N LEU A 313 -26.82 -83.09 63.82
CA LEU A 313 -26.74 -83.14 65.28
C LEU A 313 -27.99 -82.50 65.91
N LYS A 314 -28.42 -81.35 65.39
CA LYS A 314 -29.63 -80.64 65.82
C LYS A 314 -30.88 -81.49 65.62
N ALA A 315 -31.06 -82.10 64.44
CA ALA A 315 -32.19 -82.98 64.15
C ALA A 315 -32.18 -84.26 65.01
N ALA A 316 -31.00 -84.81 65.33
CA ALA A 316 -30.88 -85.95 66.23
C ALA A 316 -31.26 -85.58 67.68
N LEU A 317 -30.80 -84.41 68.16
CA LEU A 317 -31.13 -83.89 69.47
C LEU A 317 -32.64 -83.58 69.58
N GLU A 318 -33.22 -82.95 68.56
CA GLU A 318 -34.66 -82.70 68.48
C GLU A 318 -35.46 -84.02 68.46
N ARG A 319 -35.00 -85.06 67.75
CA ARG A 319 -35.63 -86.39 67.76
C ARG A 319 -35.52 -87.08 69.12
N ALA A 320 -34.41 -86.91 69.83
CA ALA A 320 -34.23 -87.47 71.17
C ALA A 320 -35.12 -86.78 72.22
N VAL A 321 -35.38 -85.49 72.05
CA VAL A 321 -36.28 -84.69 72.91
C VAL A 321 -37.76 -84.93 72.56
N ALA A 322 -38.08 -85.25 71.30
CA ALA A 322 -39.44 -85.49 70.86
C ALA A 322 -40.08 -86.68 71.58
N GLN A 323 -41.26 -86.45 72.17
CA GLN A 323 -42.00 -87.49 72.89
C GLN A 323 -42.43 -88.65 71.96
N PRO A 324 -42.42 -89.93 72.43
CA PRO A 324 -42.78 -91.08 71.62
C PRO A 324 -44.16 -90.97 70.95
N LYS A 325 -44.20 -91.04 69.62
CA LYS A 325 -45.46 -90.97 68.86
C LYS A 325 -46.27 -92.25 69.05
N LYS A 326 -47.52 -92.11 69.52
CA LYS A 326 -48.51 -93.20 69.63
C LYS A 326 -48.90 -93.68 68.22
N LYS A 327 -48.70 -94.97 67.93
CA LYS A 327 -49.07 -95.55 66.63
C LYS A 327 -50.58 -95.84 66.60
N LEU A 328 -51.32 -95.10 65.78
CA LEU A 328 -52.61 -95.57 65.28
C LEU A 328 -52.29 -96.55 64.13
N GLY A 329 -52.86 -97.76 64.17
CA GLY A 329 -52.52 -98.86 63.27
C GLY A 329 -52.75 -98.59 61.77
N ARG A 330 -52.51 -99.62 60.93
CA ARG A 330 -52.74 -99.53 59.47
C ARG A 330 -54.19 -99.15 59.17
N ARG A 331 -54.38 -98.15 58.30
CA ARG A 331 -55.70 -97.75 57.80
C ARG A 331 -56.24 -98.82 56.84
N LEU A 332 -57.47 -99.28 57.07
CA LEU A 332 -58.14 -100.29 56.24
C LEU A 332 -58.36 -99.73 54.82
N ILE A 333 -57.88 -100.47 53.81
CA ILE A 333 -58.09 -100.15 52.39
C ILE A 333 -59.22 -101.05 51.88
N TYR A 334 -60.26 -100.47 51.28
CA TYR A 334 -61.36 -101.21 50.66
C TYR A 334 -61.07 -101.47 49.17
N HIS A 335 -61.34 -102.69 48.71
CA HIS A 335 -61.26 -103.09 47.29
C HIS A 335 -62.66 -103.10 46.65
N SER A 336 -62.73 -102.93 45.32
CA SER A 336 -63.98 -102.85 44.54
C SER A 336 -64.76 -104.18 44.49
N LYS A 337 -66.10 -104.11 44.41
CA LYS A 337 -67.01 -105.27 44.37
C LYS A 337 -66.94 -106.02 43.02
N PRO A 338 -67.03 -107.37 43.00
CA PRO A 338 -66.90 -108.16 41.77
C PRO A 338 -68.15 -108.07 40.85
N PRO A 339 -67.98 -108.18 39.51
CA PRO A 339 -69.08 -108.11 38.54
C PRO A 339 -70.00 -109.35 38.57
N SER A 340 -71.31 -109.15 38.49
CA SER A 340 -72.33 -110.21 38.45
C SER A 340 -72.31 -110.98 37.12
N GLY A 341 -72.04 -112.29 37.18
CA GLY A 341 -71.89 -113.16 36.01
C GLY A 341 -73.22 -113.60 35.40
N ASN A 342 -73.45 -113.22 34.13
CA ASN A 342 -74.34 -113.93 33.22
C ASN A 342 -73.51 -114.92 32.39
N LYS A 343 -73.97 -116.17 32.40
CA LYS A 343 -73.30 -117.36 31.85
C LYS A 343 -73.25 -117.32 30.32
N ARG A 344 -72.07 -117.45 29.70
CA ARG A 344 -71.90 -118.06 28.37
C ARG A 344 -70.60 -118.87 28.30
N GLU A 345 -70.79 -120.10 27.82
CA GLU A 345 -69.93 -121.21 27.42
C GLU A 345 -68.41 -121.15 27.53
N LEU A 346 -67.88 -122.24 28.08
CA LEU A 346 -66.48 -122.62 28.10
C LEU A 346 -66.02 -123.10 26.71
N LEU A 347 -64.95 -122.48 26.19
CA LEU A 347 -64.09 -123.09 25.18
C LEU A 347 -62.66 -123.18 25.73
N LEU A 348 -62.29 -124.41 26.08
CA LEU A 348 -60.97 -124.80 26.52
C LEU A 348 -60.09 -125.04 25.28
N VAL A 349 -59.19 -124.11 24.95
CA VAL A 349 -58.00 -124.45 24.16
C VAL A 349 -56.81 -123.69 24.75
N LYS A 350 -55.86 -124.48 25.25
CA LYS A 350 -54.54 -124.05 25.70
C LYS A 350 -53.71 -123.72 24.46
N ASP A 351 -53.00 -122.60 24.45
CA ASP A 351 -51.65 -122.62 23.89
C ASP A 351 -50.76 -121.52 24.47
N THR A 352 -49.72 -122.02 25.12
CA THR A 352 -48.54 -121.38 25.68
C THR A 352 -47.61 -120.95 24.55
N ARG A 353 -47.43 -119.64 24.31
CA ARG A 353 -46.26 -119.15 23.53
C ARG A 353 -45.91 -117.66 23.61
N ILE A 354 -46.46 -116.88 24.55
CA ILE A 354 -46.17 -115.42 24.63
C ILE A 354 -45.47 -115.02 25.95
N LYS A 355 -45.31 -115.95 26.90
CA LYS A 355 -44.71 -115.66 28.22
C LYS A 355 -43.19 -115.52 28.25
N SER A 356 -42.47 -115.86 27.18
CA SER A 356 -41.00 -115.85 27.18
C SER A 356 -40.35 -114.58 26.63
N LEU A 357 -41.12 -113.62 26.10
CA LEU A 357 -40.54 -112.38 25.52
C LEU A 357 -40.54 -111.18 26.47
N GLN A 358 -41.22 -111.28 27.62
CA GLN A 358 -41.40 -110.17 28.55
C GLN A 358 -40.42 -110.18 29.73
N GLU A 359 -39.69 -111.29 29.93
CA GLU A 359 -38.68 -111.43 30.99
C GLU A 359 -37.27 -111.01 30.56
N GLU A 360 -37.04 -110.73 29.26
CA GLU A 360 -35.71 -110.32 28.74
C GLU A 360 -35.45 -108.80 28.77
N TYR A 361 -36.44 -107.98 29.14
CA TYR A 361 -36.32 -106.52 29.13
C TYR A 361 -36.05 -105.90 30.52
N PHE A 362 -35.99 -106.70 31.58
CA PHE A 362 -35.90 -106.21 32.97
C PHE A 362 -34.58 -106.51 33.70
N PHE A 363 -33.61 -107.17 33.05
CA PHE A 363 -32.30 -107.48 33.65
C PHE A 363 -31.09 -107.31 32.72
N THR A 364 -31.12 -106.29 31.86
CA THR A 364 -29.92 -105.65 31.27
C THR A 364 -29.98 -104.17 31.59
#